data_AF-A0A960B662-F1
#
_entry.id   AF-A0A960B662-F1
#
_cell.length_a   1.000
_cell.length_b   1.000
_cell.length_c   1.000
_cell.angle_alpha   90.00
_cell.angle_beta   90.00
_cell.angle_gamma   90.00
#
_symmetry.space_group_name_H-M   'P 1'
#
loop_
_entity.id
_entity.type
_entity.pdbx_description
1 polymer ?
#
loop_
_entity_poly.entity_id
_entity_poly.type
_entity_poly.pdbx_seq_one_letter_code
_entity_poly.pdbx_strand_id
1 'polypeptide(L)'
;MTRVRIVATLFALVLLAACAPTPDPAAEGAVAFETRAVPMVGGFCSYFAEDQAGKPCVEGMDLVFAAAPEMRDEGSSDQFYRVVAQVDVSLETRKNTANPPQSSMVTVWTVTEVVSVTPVS
;
A
#
# COMPACT_ATOMS: atom_id res chain seq x y z
N MET A 1 5.74 10.61 67.17
CA MET A 1 6.57 10.27 65.98
C MET A 1 6.01 8.97 65.42
N THR A 2 5.66 8.73 64.16
CA THR A 2 5.48 9.52 62.94
C THR A 2 4.60 8.63 62.06
N ARG A 3 3.52 9.17 61.50
CA ARG A 3 2.66 8.48 60.51
C ARG A 3 3.47 8.30 59.22
N VAL A 4 3.36 7.17 58.52
CA VAL A 4 3.28 7.18 57.04
C VAL A 4 2.44 5.99 56.56
N ARG A 5 1.31 6.30 55.92
CA ARG A 5 0.54 5.38 55.07
C ARG A 5 1.24 5.31 53.73
N ILE A 6 1.58 4.13 53.23
CA ILE A 6 1.98 3.95 51.83
C ILE A 6 0.73 3.55 51.07
N VAL A 7 0.01 4.56 50.58
CA VAL A 7 -1.00 4.43 49.54
C VAL A 7 -0.37 4.99 48.26
N ALA A 8 -0.70 4.37 47.13
CA ALA A 8 -0.49 4.84 45.77
C ALA A 8 0.89 4.61 45.16
N THR A 9 1.11 3.40 44.65
CA THR A 9 1.85 3.19 43.40
C THR A 9 1.18 2.07 42.59
N LEU A 10 -0.09 2.25 42.27
CA LEU A 10 -0.81 1.38 41.32
C LEU A 10 -1.77 2.24 40.47
N PHE A 11 -1.26 3.37 39.99
CA PHE A 11 -2.05 4.30 39.16
C PHE A 11 -1.21 5.03 38.11
N ALA A 12 -0.11 4.41 37.65
CA ALA A 12 0.76 4.98 36.63
C ALA A 12 0.77 4.20 35.30
N LEU A 13 0.16 3.01 35.24
CA LEU A 13 0.16 2.19 34.02
C LEU A 13 -1.09 2.32 33.14
N VAL A 14 -2.14 3.03 33.58
CA VAL A 14 -3.40 3.14 32.83
C VAL A 14 -3.44 4.35 31.88
N LEU A 15 -2.48 5.28 31.99
CA LEU A 15 -2.51 6.56 31.25
C LEU A 15 -1.70 6.59 29.94
N LEU A 16 -1.06 5.48 29.55
CA LEU A 16 -0.28 5.39 28.29
C LEU A 16 -1.06 4.74 27.13
N ALA A 17 -2.31 4.32 27.35
CA ALA A 17 -3.13 3.65 26.34
C ALA A 17 -4.04 4.60 25.51
N ALA A 18 -3.81 5.92 25.55
CA ALA A 18 -4.70 6.91 24.93
C ALA A 18 -4.17 7.56 23.63
N CYS A 19 -3.09 7.04 23.03
CA CYS A 19 -2.57 7.59 21.78
C CYS A 19 -1.91 6.55 20.87
N ALA A 20 -2.42 5.32 20.85
CA ALA A 20 -2.23 4.46 19.68
C ALA A 20 -3.44 4.71 18.79
N PRO A 21 -3.28 5.11 17.51
CA PRO A 21 -4.41 5.13 16.59
C PRO A 21 -5.04 3.74 16.64
N THR A 22 -6.35 3.70 16.92
CA THR A 22 -7.12 2.46 16.84
C THR A 22 -6.85 1.87 15.46
N PRO A 23 -6.37 0.61 15.35
CA PRO A 23 -6.14 0.02 14.05
C PRO A 23 -7.47 0.11 13.29
N ASP A 24 -7.44 0.82 12.16
CA ASP A 24 -8.60 0.93 11.30
C ASP A 24 -8.99 -0.49 10.90
N PRO A 25 -10.22 -0.96 11.19
CA PRO A 25 -10.64 -2.29 10.75
C PRO A 25 -10.54 -2.45 9.23
N ALA A 26 -10.59 -1.36 8.45
CA ALA A 26 -10.33 -1.39 7.02
C ALA A 26 -8.86 -1.69 6.67
N ALA A 27 -7.93 -1.46 7.60
CA ALA A 27 -6.51 -1.79 7.45
C ALA A 27 -6.16 -3.24 7.85
N GLU A 28 -7.06 -3.95 8.52
CA GLU A 28 -6.82 -5.36 8.86
C GLU A 28 -6.82 -6.21 7.58
N GLY A 29 -5.66 -6.78 7.23
CA GLY A 29 -5.47 -7.52 5.97
C GLY A 29 -5.07 -6.66 4.76
N ALA A 30 -5.01 -5.34 4.90
CA ALA A 30 -4.56 -4.46 3.83
C ALA A 30 -3.05 -4.63 3.57
N VAL A 31 -2.67 -4.52 2.30
CA VAL A 31 -1.26 -4.53 1.87
C VAL A 31 -0.78 -3.11 1.60
N ALA A 32 0.51 -2.89 1.85
CA ALA A 32 1.18 -1.64 1.48
C ALA A 32 2.08 -1.86 0.26
N PHE A 33 1.96 -0.99 -0.75
CA PHE A 33 2.87 -0.96 -1.89
C PHE A 33 3.20 0.48 -2.27
N GLU A 34 4.37 0.66 -2.90
CA GLU A 34 4.82 1.95 -3.40
C GLU A 34 4.68 1.98 -4.92
N THR A 35 4.14 3.08 -5.43
CA THR A 35 3.86 3.27 -6.84
C THR A 35 4.06 4.74 -7.25
N ARG A 36 4.21 4.97 -8.56
CA ARG A 36 4.29 6.32 -9.14
C ARG A 36 2.93 6.72 -9.73
N ALA A 37 2.68 8.01 -9.84
CA ALA A 37 1.49 8.56 -10.49
C ALA A 37 1.34 8.10 -11.95
N VAL A 38 2.45 8.20 -12.70
CA VAL A 38 2.53 7.77 -14.10
C VAL A 38 3.29 6.45 -14.13
N PRO A 39 2.68 5.36 -14.63
CA PRO A 39 3.38 4.10 -14.76
C PRO A 39 4.48 4.19 -15.83
N MET A 40 5.55 3.41 -15.65
CA MET A 40 6.60 3.26 -16.68
C MET A 40 6.09 2.38 -17.86
N VAL A 41 6.96 2.14 -18.83
CA VAL A 41 6.67 1.28 -20.00
C VAL A 41 6.27 -0.12 -19.51
N GLY A 42 4.97 -0.44 -19.61
CA GLY A 42 4.43 -1.70 -19.07
C GLY A 42 3.22 -1.51 -18.15
N GLY A 43 2.95 -0.27 -17.70
CA GLY A 43 1.83 0.02 -16.82
C GLY A 43 2.18 -0.20 -15.35
N PHE A 44 1.18 -0.49 -14.52
CA PHE A 44 1.38 -0.91 -13.12
C PHE A 44 1.69 -2.41 -13.00
N CYS A 45 2.07 -3.03 -14.12
CA CYS A 45 2.39 -4.43 -14.26
C CYS A 45 3.88 -4.57 -14.48
N SER A 46 4.59 -5.21 -13.55
CA SER A 46 6.05 -5.35 -13.62
C SER A 46 6.56 -6.41 -14.61
N TYR A 47 5.83 -6.62 -15.72
CA TYR A 47 5.99 -7.74 -16.63
C TYR A 47 7.09 -7.53 -17.68
N PHE A 48 7.52 -6.29 -17.92
CA PHE A 48 8.50 -5.95 -18.95
C PHE A 48 9.85 -5.56 -18.33
N ALA A 49 10.95 -5.79 -19.04
CA ALA A 49 12.34 -5.80 -18.56
C ALA A 49 12.85 -4.51 -17.85
N GLU A 50 12.05 -3.45 -17.85
CA GLU A 50 12.33 -2.16 -17.20
C GLU A 50 11.62 -2.04 -15.84
N ASP A 51 10.64 -2.90 -15.57
CA ASP A 51 9.92 -2.97 -14.30
C ASP A 51 10.41 -4.14 -13.45
N GLN A 52 10.53 -3.87 -12.15
CA GLN A 52 11.23 -4.68 -11.17
C GLN A 52 10.70 -6.13 -11.12
N ALA A 53 11.48 -7.06 -11.71
CA ALA A 53 11.19 -8.49 -11.65
C ALA A 53 10.94 -8.94 -10.20
N GLY A 54 9.83 -9.65 -9.97
CA GLY A 54 9.44 -10.14 -8.63
C GLY A 54 8.38 -9.31 -7.90
N LYS A 55 7.89 -8.21 -8.47
CA LYS A 55 6.73 -7.49 -7.95
C LYS A 55 5.39 -7.99 -8.54
N PRO A 56 4.27 -7.83 -7.82
CA PRO A 56 2.95 -8.15 -8.35
C PRO A 56 2.53 -7.12 -9.42
N CYS A 57 1.69 -7.55 -10.35
CA CYS A 57 0.97 -6.66 -11.25
C CYS A 57 -0.19 -6.02 -10.49
N VAL A 58 -0.30 -4.69 -10.48
CA VAL A 58 -1.37 -4.00 -9.75
C VAL A 58 -2.47 -3.56 -10.70
N GLU A 59 -3.69 -4.02 -10.44
CA GLU A 59 -4.93 -3.62 -11.14
C GLU A 59 -5.85 -2.84 -10.18
N GLY A 60 -6.85 -2.14 -10.70
CA GLY A 60 -7.75 -1.30 -9.89
C GLY A 60 -7.14 0.04 -9.46
N MET A 61 -6.10 0.51 -10.15
CA MET A 61 -5.43 1.78 -9.85
C MET A 61 -6.34 3.01 -10.04
N ASP A 62 -7.46 2.88 -10.75
CA ASP A 62 -8.52 3.89 -10.81
C ASP A 62 -9.11 4.20 -9.44
N LEU A 63 -9.22 3.22 -8.54
CA LEU A 63 -9.65 3.46 -7.15
C LEU A 63 -8.60 4.27 -6.38
N VAL A 64 -7.32 4.02 -6.64
CA VAL A 64 -6.22 4.78 -6.03
C VAL A 64 -6.25 6.22 -6.51
N PHE A 65 -6.43 6.45 -7.82
CA PHE A 65 -6.56 7.81 -8.37
C PHE A 65 -7.85 8.51 -7.93
N ALA A 66 -8.93 7.78 -7.69
CA ALA A 66 -10.16 8.37 -7.13
C ALA A 66 -9.95 8.81 -5.67
N ALA A 67 -9.17 8.05 -4.90
CA ALA A 67 -8.84 8.38 -3.51
C ALA A 67 -7.80 9.52 -3.39
N ALA A 68 -6.89 9.65 -4.36
CA ALA A 68 -5.88 10.70 -4.43
C ALA A 68 -5.77 11.28 -5.86
N PRO A 69 -6.71 12.14 -6.28
CA PRO A 69 -6.73 12.73 -7.63
C PRO A 69 -5.46 13.51 -7.97
N GLU A 70 -4.82 14.11 -6.98
CA GLU A 70 -3.56 14.84 -7.12
C GLU A 70 -2.44 14.00 -7.71
N MET A 71 -2.44 12.68 -7.47
CA MET A 71 -1.50 11.76 -8.12
C MET A 71 -1.62 11.85 -9.64
N ARG A 72 -2.85 11.92 -10.16
CA ARG A 72 -3.08 11.92 -11.60
C ARG A 72 -2.76 13.29 -12.23
N ASP A 73 -3.01 14.36 -11.48
CA ASP A 73 -2.89 15.73 -11.96
C ASP A 73 -1.46 16.28 -11.88
N GLU A 74 -0.65 15.84 -10.90
CA GLU A 74 0.74 16.27 -10.76
C GLU A 74 1.63 15.70 -11.89
N GLY A 75 1.24 14.58 -12.51
CA GLY A 75 1.86 14.05 -13.73
C GLY A 75 3.35 13.75 -13.65
N SER A 76 3.95 13.85 -12.46
CA SER A 76 5.38 13.67 -12.26
C SER A 76 5.67 12.18 -12.11
N SER A 77 6.53 11.67 -12.98
CA SER A 77 7.12 10.35 -12.80
C SER A 77 8.00 10.29 -11.57
N ASP A 78 8.40 11.40 -10.95
CA ASP A 78 9.47 11.43 -9.95
C ASP A 78 8.97 11.17 -8.52
N GLN A 79 7.71 11.52 -8.23
CA GLN A 79 7.10 11.36 -6.91
C GLN A 79 6.61 9.92 -6.71
N PHE A 80 7.01 9.31 -5.59
CA PHE A 80 6.47 8.04 -5.13
C PHE A 80 5.30 8.27 -4.18
N TYR A 81 4.35 7.35 -4.19
CA TYR A 81 3.24 7.29 -3.26
C TYR A 81 3.19 5.91 -2.64
N ARG A 82 3.02 5.86 -1.32
CA ARG A 82 2.71 4.65 -0.58
C ARG A 82 1.20 4.51 -0.50
N VAL A 83 0.70 3.42 -1.06
CA VAL A 83 -0.70 3.03 -1.07
C VAL A 83 -0.89 1.92 -0.05
N VAL A 84 -1.87 2.05 0.82
CA VAL A 84 -2.37 0.98 1.69
C VAL A 84 -3.75 0.63 1.21
N ALA A 85 -3.96 -0.61 0.78
CA ALA A 85 -5.19 -1.04 0.14
C ALA A 85 -5.50 -2.51 0.44
N GLN A 86 -6.79 -2.85 0.45
CA GLN A 86 -7.24 -4.22 0.33
C GLN A 86 -7.05 -4.67 -1.12
N VAL A 87 -6.52 -5.89 -1.30
CA VAL A 87 -6.28 -6.46 -2.62
C VAL A 87 -6.77 -7.89 -2.68
N ASP A 88 -7.40 -8.24 -3.80
CA ASP A 88 -7.61 -9.63 -4.17
C ASP A 88 -6.38 -10.13 -4.93
N VAL A 89 -5.83 -11.26 -4.49
CA VAL A 89 -4.62 -11.84 -5.06
C VAL A 89 -4.98 -13.00 -5.99
N SER A 90 -4.55 -12.92 -7.25
CA SER A 90 -4.70 -13.99 -8.23
C SER A 90 -3.36 -14.34 -8.91
N LEU A 91 -3.30 -15.52 -9.53
CA LEU A 91 -2.20 -15.91 -10.41
C LEU A 91 -2.73 -15.97 -11.83
N GLU A 92 -2.10 -15.23 -12.73
CA GLU A 92 -2.56 -15.12 -14.11
C GLU A 92 -1.43 -15.33 -15.10
N THR A 93 -1.76 -15.92 -16.26
CA THR A 93 -0.80 -16.03 -17.37
C THR A 93 -0.95 -14.81 -18.28
N ARG A 94 0.05 -13.94 -18.27
CA ARG A 94 0.10 -12.75 -19.15
C ARG A 94 1.03 -13.01 -20.34
N LYS A 95 0.62 -12.49 -21.50
CA LYS A 95 1.31 -12.65 -22.79
C LYS A 95 1.63 -11.28 -23.37
N ASN A 96 2.78 -11.14 -24.01
CA ASN A 96 3.11 -9.96 -24.81
C ASN A 96 3.24 -10.27 -26.29
N THR A 97 3.38 -9.20 -27.08
CA THR A 97 3.60 -9.21 -28.52
C THR A 97 5.08 -9.08 -28.88
N ALA A 98 6.01 -9.37 -27.96
CA ALA A 98 7.43 -9.40 -28.28
C ALA A 98 7.71 -10.43 -29.39
N ASN A 99 8.86 -10.35 -30.05
CA ASN A 99 9.25 -11.31 -31.09
C ASN A 99 10.54 -12.04 -30.68
N PRO A 100 10.47 -13.32 -30.25
CA PRO A 100 9.28 -14.17 -30.18
C PRO A 100 8.31 -13.79 -29.05
N PRO A 101 7.00 -14.12 -29.15
CA PRO A 101 6.03 -13.84 -28.10
C PRO A 101 6.39 -14.52 -26.79
N GLN A 102 6.26 -13.78 -25.68
CA GLN A 102 6.55 -14.30 -24.35
C GLN A 102 5.26 -14.50 -23.55
N SER A 103 5.29 -15.47 -22.65
CA SER A 103 4.20 -15.80 -21.73
C SER A 103 4.80 -16.10 -20.36
N SER A 104 4.26 -15.50 -19.30
CA SER A 104 4.67 -15.79 -17.92
C SER A 104 3.47 -15.80 -17.00
N MET A 105 3.55 -16.63 -15.97
CA MET A 105 2.66 -16.55 -14.83
C MET A 105 3.10 -15.37 -13.96
N VAL A 106 2.15 -14.54 -13.56
CA VAL A 106 2.35 -13.37 -12.69
C VAL A 106 1.34 -13.39 -11.55
N THR A 107 1.74 -12.85 -10.41
CA THR A 107 0.81 -12.53 -9.33
C THR A 107 0.16 -11.19 -9.64
N VAL A 108 -1.17 -11.15 -9.64
CA VAL A 108 -1.96 -9.93 -9.82
C VAL A 108 -2.58 -9.56 -8.47
N TRP A 109 -2.45 -8.28 -8.12
CA TRP A 109 -3.10 -7.65 -6.99
C TRP A 109 -4.17 -6.71 -7.53
N THR A 110 -5.43 -7.08 -7.37
CA THR A 110 -6.55 -6.24 -7.76
C THR A 110 -6.97 -5.41 -6.57
N VAL A 111 -6.75 -4.09 -6.62
CA VAL A 111 -7.20 -3.17 -5.57
C VAL A 111 -8.73 -3.22 -5.50
N THR A 112 -9.25 -3.52 -4.32
CA THR A 112 -10.69 -3.57 -4.04
C THR A 112 -11.15 -2.42 -3.16
N GLU A 113 -10.28 -1.95 -2.26
CA GLU A 113 -10.55 -0.81 -1.37
C GLU A 113 -9.25 -0.09 -1.02
N VAL A 114 -9.27 1.24 -1.04
CA VAL A 114 -8.10 2.07 -0.69
C VAL A 114 -8.27 2.61 0.72
N VAL A 115 -7.33 2.28 1.60
CA VAL A 115 -7.31 2.73 3.00
C VAL A 115 -6.59 4.07 3.11
N SER A 116 -5.43 4.21 2.47
CA SER A 116 -4.70 5.47 2.44
C SER A 116 -3.74 5.57 1.26
N VAL A 117 -3.46 6.80 0.87
CA VAL A 117 -2.43 7.15 -0.11
C VAL A 117 -1.60 8.28 0.49
N THR A 118 -0.28 8.12 0.50
CA THR A 118 0.63 9.11 1.09
C THR A 118 1.85 9.33 0.19
N PRO A 119 2.26 10.57 -0.09
CA PRO A 119 3.49 10.83 -0.83
C PRO A 119 4.72 10.38 -0.02
N VAL A 120 5.68 9.76 -0.70
CA VAL A 120 6.96 9.30 -0.16
C VAL A 120 8.06 10.21 -0.71
N SER A 121 8.71 10.97 0.17
CA SER A 121 9.79 11.91 -0.14
C SER A 121 11.10 11.22 -0.53
#